data_AF-A0AAJ6G6P3-F1
#
_entry.id   AF-A0AAJ6G6P3-F1
#
_cell.length_a   1.000
_cell.length_b   1.000
_cell.length_c   1.000
_cell.angle_alpha   90.00
_cell.angle_beta   90.00
_cell.angle_gamma   90.00
#
_symmetry.space_group_name_H-M   'P 1'
#
loop_
_entity.id
_entity.type
_entity.pdbx_description
1 polymer ?
#
loop_
_entity_poly.entity_id
_entity_poly.type
_entity_poly.pdbx_seq_one_letter_code
_entity_poly.pdbx_strand_id
1 'polypeptide(L)'
;MSLQTSVSLPLPRRPLPDSCHFELLDVSALQDPGSGRIVHLYSMVARCLSCEVVFNAREGEGFVSTSAARLLRCPTGCGEQSLKGAALRQWRAAGVCGT
;
A
#
# COMPACT_ATOMS: atom_id res chain seq x y z
N MET A 1 -6.48 41.84 36.93
CA MET A 1 -5.85 40.51 36.92
C MET A 1 -6.75 39.58 36.13
N SER A 2 -6.46 39.39 34.84
CA SER A 2 -7.33 38.61 33.95
C SER A 2 -6.49 37.45 33.41
N LEU A 3 -6.71 36.25 33.94
CA LEU A 3 -6.09 35.02 33.46
C LEU A 3 -6.79 34.62 32.16
N GLN A 4 -6.16 34.93 31.03
CA GLN A 4 -6.60 34.50 29.72
C GLN A 4 -6.10 33.07 29.50
N THR A 5 -6.98 32.10 29.74
CA THR A 5 -6.76 30.68 29.46
C THR A 5 -6.77 30.46 27.96
N SER A 6 -5.59 30.32 27.35
CA SER A 6 -5.44 29.97 25.95
C SER A 6 -5.90 28.52 25.74
N VAL A 7 -7.12 28.33 25.24
CA VAL A 7 -7.57 27.04 24.73
C VAL A 7 -6.83 26.78 23.42
N SER A 8 -5.88 25.86 23.44
CA SER A 8 -5.25 25.33 22.24
C SER A 8 -6.29 24.53 21.45
N LEU A 9 -6.95 25.18 20.50
CA LEU A 9 -7.71 24.51 19.45
C LEU A 9 -6.77 23.54 18.73
N PRO A 10 -7.11 22.25 18.56
CA PRO A 10 -6.32 21.36 17.73
C PRO A 10 -6.36 21.91 16.30
N LEU A 11 -5.22 22.43 15.83
CA LEU A 11 -5.09 22.86 14.44
C LEU A 11 -5.55 21.71 13.52
N PRO A 12 -6.22 22.00 12.39
CA PRO A 12 -6.45 20.99 11.37
C PRO A 12 -5.09 20.39 11.03
N ARG A 13 -4.89 19.12 11.39
CA ARG A 13 -3.66 18.39 11.11
C ARG A 13 -3.45 18.47 9.61
N ARG A 14 -2.52 19.33 9.20
CA ARG A 14 -2.01 19.41 7.84
C ARG A 14 -1.73 17.95 7.40
N PRO A 15 -2.32 17.44 6.31
CA PRO A 15 -2.03 16.09 5.87
C PRO A 15 -0.52 16.03 5.63
N LEU A 16 0.16 15.23 6.45
CA LEU A 16 1.59 15.00 6.34
C LEU A 16 1.82 14.37 4.95
N PRO A 17 2.61 15.00 4.07
CA PRO A 17 2.82 14.47 2.73
C PRO A 17 3.57 13.13 2.80
N ASP A 18 3.02 12.15 2.10
CA ASP A 18 3.73 11.04 1.46
C ASP A 18 4.68 10.18 2.30
N SER A 19 4.17 9.42 3.26
CA SER A 19 4.91 8.23 3.72
C SER A 19 4.00 7.14 4.28
N CYS A 20 2.93 6.76 3.57
CA CYS A 20 2.40 5.41 3.78
C CYS A 20 3.34 4.40 3.11
N HIS A 21 4.39 4.02 3.85
CA HIS A 21 5.21 2.89 3.44
C HIS A 21 4.43 1.64 3.81
N PHE A 22 4.03 0.88 2.79
CA PHE A 22 3.38 -0.40 2.99
C PHE A 22 4.45 -1.48 3.01
N GLU A 23 4.32 -2.44 3.91
CA GLU A 23 5.04 -3.71 3.85
C GLU A 23 4.17 -4.71 3.09
N LEU A 24 4.67 -5.22 1.97
CA LEU A 24 3.96 -6.20 1.16
C LEU A 24 4.20 -7.59 1.76
N LEU A 25 3.15 -8.23 2.26
CA LEU A 25 3.22 -9.52 2.92
C LEU A 25 3.00 -10.68 1.95
N ASP A 26 2.07 -10.51 0.99
CA ASP A 26 1.78 -11.52 -0.03
C ASP A 26 1.29 -10.87 -1.34
N VAL A 27 1.56 -11.54 -2.46
CA VAL A 27 1.14 -11.08 -3.80
C VAL A 27 0.55 -12.24 -4.59
N SER A 28 -0.75 -12.18 -4.84
CA SER A 28 -1.44 -13.11 -5.73
C SER A 28 -1.49 -12.55 -7.15
N ALA A 29 -0.72 -13.16 -8.05
CA ALA A 29 -0.58 -12.70 -9.43
C ALA A 29 -0.37 -13.86 -10.41
N LEU A 30 -0.97 -13.74 -11.60
CA LEU A 30 -0.62 -14.54 -12.76
C LEU A 30 0.68 -14.01 -13.35
N GLN A 31 1.63 -14.91 -13.60
CA GLN A 31 2.87 -14.58 -14.29
C GLN A 31 3.05 -15.41 -15.55
N ASP A 32 3.76 -14.82 -16.50
CA ASP A 32 4.27 -15.53 -17.66
C ASP A 32 5.38 -16.49 -17.22
N PRO A 33 5.25 -17.81 -17.48
CA PRO A 33 6.20 -18.81 -17.01
C PRO A 33 7.59 -18.67 -17.67
N GLY A 34 7.68 -18.08 -18.86
CA GLY A 34 8.95 -17.89 -19.56
C GLY A 34 9.79 -16.70 -19.06
N SER A 35 9.13 -15.63 -18.61
CA SER A 35 9.78 -14.36 -18.28
C SER A 35 9.61 -13.88 -16.83
N GLY A 36 8.76 -14.54 -16.04
CA GLY A 36 8.44 -14.12 -14.66
C GLY A 36 7.72 -12.77 -14.59
N ARG A 37 7.25 -12.23 -15.73
CA ARG A 37 6.52 -10.97 -15.77
C ARG A 37 5.11 -11.18 -15.20
N ILE A 38 4.65 -10.22 -14.40
CA ILE A 38 3.26 -10.21 -13.94
C ILE A 38 2.35 -9.87 -15.12
N VAL A 39 1.55 -10.84 -15.53
CA VAL A 39 0.50 -10.72 -16.56
C VAL A 39 -0.74 -10.09 -15.94
N HIS A 40 -1.13 -10.55 -14.76
CA HIS A 40 -2.32 -10.07 -14.06
C HIS A 40 -2.11 -10.10 -12.54
N LEU A 41 -2.59 -9.07 -11.83
CA LEU A 41 -2.47 -8.96 -10.38
C LEU A 41 -3.86 -9.11 -9.77
N TYR A 42 -4.11 -10.22 -9.05
CA TYR A 42 -5.40 -10.50 -8.45
C TYR A 42 -5.56 -9.77 -7.11
N SER A 43 -4.54 -9.86 -6.25
CA SER A 43 -4.56 -9.25 -4.93
C SER A 43 -3.17 -9.04 -4.34
N MET A 44 -3.09 -8.16 -3.33
CA MET A 44 -1.89 -7.92 -2.54
C MET A 44 -2.26 -7.83 -1.07
N VAL A 45 -1.62 -8.62 -0.22
CA VAL A 45 -1.72 -8.44 1.23
C VAL A 45 -0.64 -7.46 1.65
N ALA A 46 -1.04 -6.37 2.27
CA ALA A 46 -0.14 -5.32 2.71
C ALA A 46 -0.41 -4.90 4.14
N ARG A 47 0.64 -4.55 4.87
CA ARG A 47 0.57 -3.87 6.16
C ARG A 47 0.88 -2.40 5.98
N CYS A 48 -0.01 -1.53 6.45
CA CYS A 48 0.30 -0.11 6.51
C CYS A 48 1.27 0.16 7.66
N LEU A 49 2.46 0.71 7.42
CA LEU A 49 3.41 1.01 8.51
C LEU A 49 3.01 2.25 9.33
N SER A 50 1.92 2.93 8.98
CA SER A 50 1.38 4.06 9.75
C SER A 50 0.34 3.66 10.78
N CYS A 51 -0.63 2.80 10.42
CA CYS A 51 -1.70 2.35 11.31
C CYS A 51 -1.64 0.85 11.63
N GLU A 52 -0.64 0.15 11.13
CA GLU A 52 -0.37 -1.27 11.33
C GLU A 52 -1.45 -2.23 10.82
N VAL A 53 -2.51 -1.71 10.19
CA VAL A 53 -3.58 -2.51 9.59
C VAL A 53 -3.02 -3.36 8.46
N VAL A 54 -3.31 -4.66 8.54
CA VAL A 54 -3.11 -5.62 7.45
C VAL A 54 -4.41 -5.71 6.65
N PHE A 55 -4.30 -5.56 5.34
CA PHE A 55 -5.45 -5.60 4.45
C PHE A 55 -5.11 -6.31 3.14
N ASN A 56 -6.13 -6.94 2.56
CA ASN A 56 -6.04 -7.57 1.25
C ASN A 56 -6.56 -6.58 0.20
N ALA A 57 -5.66 -5.99 -0.57
CA ALA A 57 -5.99 -5.06 -1.63
C ALA A 57 -6.32 -5.81 -2.92
N ARG A 58 -7.44 -5.46 -3.55
CA ARG A 58 -7.92 -5.91 -4.86
C ARG A 58 -8.08 -4.72 -5.80
N GLU A 59 -8.14 -4.96 -7.11
CA GLU A 59 -8.35 -3.87 -8.06
C GLU A 59 -9.73 -3.23 -7.80
N GLY A 60 -9.74 -1.91 -7.58
CA GLY A 60 -10.94 -1.16 -7.17
C GLY A 60 -11.20 -1.16 -5.66
N GLU A 61 -10.53 -2.00 -4.88
CA GLU A 61 -10.69 -2.13 -3.43
C GLU A 61 -9.31 -2.16 -2.74
N GLY A 62 -8.77 -0.99 -2.42
CA GLY A 62 -7.45 -0.89 -1.77
C GLY A 62 -6.27 -0.89 -2.75
N PHE A 63 -6.42 -1.25 -4.03
CA PHE A 63 -5.47 -0.82 -5.07
C PHE A 63 -6.15 -0.45 -6.40
N VAL A 64 -5.48 0.37 -7.20
CA VAL A 64 -5.89 0.73 -8.57
C VAL A 64 -4.75 0.44 -9.54
N SER A 65 -4.99 -0.35 -10.57
CA SER A 65 -4.03 -0.56 -11.65
C SER A 65 -4.25 0.46 -12.75
N THR A 66 -3.22 1.23 -13.07
CA THR A 66 -3.19 2.14 -14.23
C THR A 66 -2.15 1.66 -15.23
N SER A 67 -2.20 2.15 -16.47
CA SER A 67 -1.23 1.80 -17.52
C SER A 67 0.23 2.09 -17.14
N ALA A 68 0.47 3.00 -16.18
CA ALA A 68 1.82 3.42 -15.77
C ALA A 68 2.25 2.92 -14.38
N ALA A 69 1.31 2.68 -13.46
CA ALA A 69 1.61 2.30 -12.08
C ALA A 69 0.44 1.57 -11.40
N ARG A 70 0.73 0.84 -10.33
CA ARG A 70 -0.29 0.29 -9.42
C ARG A 70 -0.28 1.11 -8.14
N LEU A 71 -1.40 1.74 -7.79
CA LEU A 71 -1.53 2.55 -6.58
C LEU A 71 -2.15 1.70 -5.48
N LEU A 72 -1.46 1.54 -4.35
CA LEU A 72 -1.96 0.87 -3.14
C LEU A 72 -2.46 1.93 -2.15
N ARG A 73 -3.63 1.71 -1.55
CA ARG A 73 -4.29 2.65 -0.63
C ARG A 73 -4.59 1.98 0.70
N CYS A 74 -4.30 2.66 1.80
CA CYS A 74 -4.68 2.19 3.12
C CYS A 74 -6.20 2.34 3.31
N PRO A 75 -6.94 1.30 3.72
CA PRO A 75 -8.39 1.36 3.91
C PRO A 75 -8.81 2.33 5.03
N THR A 76 -7.90 2.65 5.95
CA THR A 76 -8.15 3.62 7.04
C THR A 76 -7.87 5.07 6.63
N GLY A 77 -7.47 5.32 5.38
CA GLY A 77 -7.19 6.66 4.88
C GLY A 77 -5.84 7.26 5.32
N CYS A 78 -4.88 6.45 5.75
CA CYS A 78 -3.54 6.94 6.12
C CYS A 78 -2.76 7.50 4.93
N GLY A 79 -3.04 7.03 3.71
CA GLY A 79 -2.35 7.45 2.49
C GLY A 79 -2.30 6.38 1.40
N GLU A 80 -1.54 6.67 0.35
CA GLU A 80 -1.38 5.84 -0.83
C GLU A 80 0.09 5.74 -1.29
N GLN A 81 0.43 4.68 -2.02
CA GLN A 81 1.78 4.45 -2.54
C GLN A 81 1.74 3.89 -3.97
N SER A 82 2.59 4.44 -4.84
CA SER A 82 2.78 3.91 -6.20
C SER A 82 3.79 2.76 -6.21
N LEU A 83 3.31 1.58 -6.62
CA LEU A 83 4.11 0.39 -6.86
C LEU A 83 4.47 0.33 -8.34
N LYS A 84 5.75 0.49 -8.63
CA LYS A 84 6.30 0.28 -9.98
C LYS A 84 6.33 -1.22 -10.27
N GLY A 85 6.01 -1.61 -11.51
CA GLY A 85 6.05 -3.02 -11.93
C GLY A 85 7.41 -3.71 -11.75
N ALA A 86 8.51 -2.95 -11.70
CA ALA A 86 9.84 -3.46 -11.35
C ALA A 86 9.95 -3.92 -9.88
N ALA A 87 9.32 -3.20 -8.95
CA ALA A 87 9.31 -3.58 -7.53
C ALA A 87 8.54 -4.88 -7.34
N LEU A 88 7.35 -5.02 -7.96
CA LEU A 88 6.53 -6.23 -7.88
C LEU A 88 7.20 -7.48 -8.48
N ARG A 89 8.10 -7.32 -9.45
CA ARG A 89 8.88 -8.45 -10.01
C ARG A 89 9.86 -9.05 -9.00
N GLN A 90 10.40 -8.24 -8.08
CA GLN A 90 11.41 -8.69 -7.10
C GLN A 90 10.80 -9.47 -5.92
N TRP A 91 9.50 -9.32 -5.66
CA TRP A 91 8.81 -10.01 -4.57
C TRP A 91 8.62 -11.53 -4.80
N ARG A 92 8.99 -12.03 -5.98
CA ARG A 92 8.82 -13.44 -6.38
C ARG A 92 10.08 -14.29 -6.20
N ALA A 93 10.45 -14.57 -4.94
CA ALA A 93 11.36 -15.68 -4.62
C ALA A 93 11.11 -16.40 -3.28
N ALA A 94 10.01 -16.13 -2.55
CA ALA A 94 9.71 -16.79 -1.26
C ALA A 94 8.47 -17.71 -1.30
N GLY A 95 7.81 -17.86 -2.45
CA GLY A 95 6.48 -18.47 -2.56
C GLY A 95 6.39 -19.78 -3.35
N VAL A 96 7.50 -20.54 -3.52
CA VAL A 96 7.42 -21.95 -3.95
C VAL A 96 8.49 -22.75 -3.19
N CYS A 97 8.12 -23.28 -2.04
CA CYS A 97 8.72 -24.49 -1.48
C CYS A 97 7.59 -25.51 -1.32
N GLY A 98 7.74 -26.67 -1.97
CA GLY A 98 6.79 -27.79 -1.95
C GLY A 98 5.85 -27.76 -3.15
N THR A 99 5.84 -28.73 -4.05
CA THR A 99 6.25 -30.14 -3.99
C THR A 99 6.72 -30.62 -5.36
#